data_AF-A0A3D1KSU5-F1
#
_entry.id   AF-A0A3D1KSU5-F1
#
_cell.length_a   1.000
_cell.length_b   1.000
_cell.length_c   1.000
_cell.angle_alpha   90.00
_cell.angle_beta   90.00
_cell.angle_gamma   90.00
#
_symmetry.space_group_name_H-M   'P 1'
#
loop_
_entity.id
_entity.type
_entity.pdbx_description
1 polymer ?
#
loop_
_entity_poly.entity_id
_entity_poly.type
_entity_poly.pdbx_seq_one_letter_code
_entity_poly.pdbx_strand_id
1 'polypeptide(L)' 'QTFGNVVDLIVETAGAEEAVKVAYKIAEKGDTVLLSPACASFDLFENYEDRGNKFKEAVRGL' A
#
# COMPACT_ATOMS: atom_id res chain seq x y z
N GLN A 1 -18.44 -0.42 8.51
CA GLN A 1 -17.02 -0.24 8.14
C GLN A 1 -16.65 1.22 8.33
N THR A 2 -15.54 1.52 9.00
CA THR A 2 -15.18 2.88 9.47
C THR A 2 -15.05 3.93 8.36
N PHE A 3 -14.75 3.52 7.11
CA PHE A 3 -14.53 4.44 5.98
C PHE A 3 -15.61 4.37 4.89
N GLY A 4 -16.65 3.57 5.07
CA GLY A 4 -17.61 3.25 3.98
C GLY A 4 -18.41 4.43 3.40
N ASN A 5 -18.39 5.59 4.07
CA ASN A 5 -19.07 6.81 3.61
C ASN A 5 -18.08 7.95 3.26
N VAL A 6 -16.77 7.68 3.29
CA VAL A 6 -15.71 8.70 3.12
C VAL A 6 -14.81 8.39 1.93
N VAL A 7 -14.70 7.12 1.52
CA VAL A 7 -13.89 6.70 0.37
C VAL A 7 -14.71 5.82 -0.57
N ASP A 8 -14.51 6.01 -1.87
CA ASP A 8 -15.25 5.31 -2.91
C ASP A 8 -14.80 3.84 -3.09
N LEU A 9 -13.55 3.54 -2.74
CA LEU A 9 -12.94 2.24 -2.95
C LEU A 9 -12.07 1.83 -1.77
N ILE A 10 -12.28 0.60 -1.30
CA ILE A 10 -11.43 -0.09 -0.33
C ILE A 10 -11.12 -1.47 -0.91
N VAL A 11 -9.85 -1.83 -0.97
CA VAL A 11 -9.40 -3.14 -1.45
C VAL A 11 -8.55 -3.80 -0.38
N GLU A 12 -8.92 -5.02 0.02
CA GLU A 12 -8.10 -5.86 0.88
C GLU A 12 -7.05 -6.60 0.04
N THR A 13 -5.82 -6.66 0.53
CA THR A 13 -4.69 -7.32 -0.15
C THR A 13 -3.89 -8.16 0.84
N ALA A 14 -3.27 -9.23 0.38
CA ALA A 14 -2.51 -10.16 1.22
C ALA A 14 -1.13 -9.63 1.66
N GLY A 15 -0.65 -8.52 1.10
CA GLY A 15 0.63 -7.92 1.48
C GLY A 15 1.01 -6.70 0.65
N ALA A 16 2.17 -6.10 0.96
CA ALA A 16 2.60 -4.84 0.34
C ALA A 16 2.82 -4.94 -1.18
N GLU A 17 3.31 -6.07 -1.68
CA GLU A 17 3.53 -6.26 -3.12
C GLU A 17 2.21 -6.25 -3.90
N GLU A 18 1.21 -6.97 -3.39
CA GLU A 18 -0.12 -6.97 -3.99
C GLU A 18 -0.79 -5.60 -3.87
N ALA A 19 -0.66 -4.93 -2.71
CA ALA A 19 -1.15 -3.57 -2.52
C ALA A 19 -0.59 -2.59 -3.55
N VAL A 20 0.71 -2.67 -3.87
CA VAL A 20 1.34 -1.83 -4.89
C VAL A 20 0.79 -2.13 -6.29
N LYS A 21 0.65 -3.41 -6.66
CA LYS A 21 0.08 -3.82 -7.95
C LYS A 21 -1.36 -3.36 -8.12
N VAL A 22 -2.17 -3.49 -7.07
CA VAL A 22 -3.56 -3.02 -7.05
C VAL A 22 -3.61 -1.50 -7.16
N ALA A 23 -2.81 -0.78 -6.37
CA ALA A 23 -2.74 0.68 -6.43
C ALA A 23 -2.33 1.17 -7.82
N TYR A 24 -1.36 0.54 -8.46
CA TYR A 24 -0.94 0.89 -9.83
C TYR A 24 -2.03 0.67 -10.88
N LYS A 25 -2.84 -0.39 -10.74
CA LYS A 25 -3.96 -0.66 -11.66
C LYS A 25 -5.11 0.33 -11.52
N ILE A 26 -5.28 0.91 -10.33
CA ILE A 26 -6.37 1.85 -10.02
C ILE A 26 -5.95 3.29 -10.30
N ALA A 27 -4.69 3.64 -10.03
CA ALA A 27 -4.18 4.99 -10.18
C ALA A 27 -4.11 5.41 -11.66
N GLU A 28 -4.42 6.69 -11.91
CA GLU A 28 -4.30 7.30 -13.22
C GLU A 28 -3.04 8.16 -13.34
N LYS A 29 -2.71 8.55 -14.57
CA LYS A 29 -1.57 9.44 -14.81
C LYS A 29 -1.81 10.79 -14.11
N GLY A 30 -0.95 11.10 -13.14
CA GLY A 30 -1.01 12.34 -12.36
C GLY A 30 -1.33 12.09 -10.89
N ASP A 31 -1.81 10.89 -10.55
CA ASP A 31 -2.08 10.51 -9.17
C ASP A 31 -0.79 10.22 -8.38
N THR A 32 -0.89 10.35 -7.06
CA THR A 32 0.19 9.99 -6.12
C THR A 32 -0.24 8.80 -5.27
N VAL A 33 0.56 7.74 -5.27
CA VAL A 33 0.36 6.58 -4.39
C VAL A 33 1.20 6.76 -3.12
N LEU A 34 0.55 6.81 -1.96
CA LEU A 34 1.18 6.98 -0.65
C LEU A 34 1.07 5.72 0.20
N LEU A 35 2.20 5.22 0.68
CA LEU A 35 2.24 4.22 1.75
C LEU A 35 2.17 4.92 3.12
N SER A 36 1.01 4.87 3.80
CA SER A 36 0.81 5.45 5.15
C SER A 36 0.19 4.45 6.13
N PRO A 37 0.94 3.41 6.56
CA PRO A 37 0.47 2.45 7.56
C PRO A 37 0.43 3.13 8.93
N ALA A 38 -0.78 3.48 9.37
CA ALA A 38 -1.06 4.17 10.63
C ALA A 38 -0.71 3.36 11.92
N CYS A 39 0.03 2.26 11.80
CA CYS A 39 0.45 1.38 12.89
C CYS A 39 1.95 1.03 12.81
N ALA A 40 2.55 0.81 13.99
CA ALA A 40 3.87 0.24 14.12
C ALA A 40 3.84 -1.21 13.58
N SER A 41 4.62 -1.47 12.53
CA SER A 41 4.70 -2.76 11.86
C SER A 41 5.42 -3.77 12.76
N PHE A 42 4.68 -4.60 13.49
CA PHE A 42 5.28 -5.70 14.26
C PHE A 42 4.82 -7.10 13.81
N ASP A 43 3.85 -7.23 12.89
CA ASP A 43 3.38 -8.56 12.44
C ASP A 43 3.77 -8.92 10.98
N LEU A 44 4.19 -7.96 10.15
CA LEU A 44 4.44 -8.15 8.69
C LEU A 44 5.84 -7.73 8.21
N PHE A 45 6.61 -7.01 9.03
CA PHE A 45 7.92 -6.46 8.66
C PHE A 45 8.87 -6.48 9.86
N GLU A 46 10.15 -6.74 9.64
CA GLU A 46 11.16 -6.74 10.72
C GLU A 46 11.32 -5.36 11.36
N ASN A 47 11.15 -4.29 10.58
CA ASN A 47 11.22 -2.91 11.03
C ASN A 47 10.60 -1.95 9.97
N TYR A 48 10.56 -0.65 10.28
CA TYR A 48 10.02 0.37 9.39
C TYR A 48 10.81 0.52 8.07
N GLU A 49 12.11 0.22 8.08
CA GLU A 49 13.00 0.35 6.92
C GLU A 49 12.74 -0.76 5.91
N ASP A 50 12.63 -2.02 6.39
CA ASP A 50 12.27 -3.19 5.58
C ASP A 50 10.95 -2.96 4.85
N ARG A 51 9.95 -2.43 5.54
CA ARG A 51 8.66 -2.05 4.95
C ARG A 51 8.80 -1.05 3.81
N GLY A 52 9.58 0.02 4.02
CA GLY A 52 9.84 1.02 3.00
C GLY A 52 10.62 0.47 1.81
N ASN A 53 11.57 -0.43 2.06
CA ASN A 53 12.36 -1.08 1.02
C ASN A 53 11.51 -2.01 0.17
N LYS A 54 10.70 -2.88 0.78
CA LYS A 54 9.76 -3.77 0.06
C LYS A 54 8.76 -2.99 -0.79
N PHE A 55 8.25 -1.86 -0.30
CA PHE A 55 7.39 -0.99 -1.11
C PHE A 55 8.14 -0.41 -2.32
N LYS A 56 9.36 0.11 -2.13
CA LYS A 56 10.18 0.63 -3.24
C LYS A 56 10.52 -0.46 -4.25
N GLU A 57 10.84 -1.66 -3.80
CA GLU A 57 11.12 -2.82 -4.66
C GLU A 57 9.88 -3.21 -5.47
N ALA A 58 8.73 -3.33 -4.82
CA ALA A 58 7.47 -3.61 -5.49
C ALA A 58 7.13 -2.54 -6.54
N VAL A 59 7.31 -1.25 -6.22
CA VAL A 59 7.07 -0.14 -7.15
C VAL A 59 8.04 -0.17 -8.34
N ARG A 60 9.31 -0.50 -8.12
CA ARG A 60 10.33 -0.62 -9.18
C ARG A 60 10.15 -1.85 -10.06
N GLY A 61 9.43 -2.85 -9.58
CA GLY A 61 9.14 -4.10 -10.30
C GLY A 61 7.83 -4.11 -11.08
N LEU A 62 7.08 -2.99 -11.10
CA LEU A 62 5.91 -2.78 -11.96
C LEU A 62 6.33 -2.52 -13.41
#